data_AF-A0A9P0AF23-F1
#
_entry.id   AF-A0A9P0AF23-F1
#
_cell.length_a   1.000
_cell.length_b   1.000
_cell.length_c   1.000
_cell.angle_alpha   90.00
_cell.angle_beta   90.00
_cell.angle_gamma   90.00
#
_symmetry.space_group_name_H-M   'P 1'
#
loop_
_entity.id
_entity.type
_entity.pdbx_description
1 polymer ?
#
loop_
_entity_poly.entity_id
_entity_poly.type
_entity_poly.pdbx_seq_one_letter_code
_entity_poly.pdbx_strand_id
1 'polypeptide(L)'
;MSYRLPTFATADNPTAKEPRLLVRLLTFLYLPIFNLKLLLLPSNLSFDWSMDAIPRIKTLFDVRNLYTAAFYTALAMIVRKATNSLRKSDTRCNASNICDTRTRYSPQKRCAQCNESVCGLEECGFHANNNTIHINRNFPSGPQSFGSNAYGKVCFQSSSLCFSRKSEVVLTVLVFLVFPFLPSSNLLFYVGFVLAERVLYIPSLGFCLAVAFGFHVLSSRTNRRKASFCFVALLVVLSARTVHRNRDWFDEEALYSSGVSINPPKAYGNLGSVLSSKGRIQEAEKAFRMALSFRPNMADVHYNFLLEVINGSYTMSDD
;
A
#
# COMPACT_ATOMS: atom_id res chain seq x y z
N MET A 1 -10.71 -30.83 20.06
CA MET A 1 -10.98 -30.00 18.88
C MET A 1 -9.87 -30.28 17.87
N SER A 2 -10.17 -30.93 16.75
CA SER A 2 -9.15 -31.22 15.73
C SER A 2 -8.85 -29.94 14.97
N TYR A 3 -7.63 -29.40 15.09
CA TYR A 3 -7.17 -28.23 14.33
C TYR A 3 -6.94 -28.63 12.86
N ARG A 4 -8.03 -28.79 12.10
CA ARG A 4 -7.93 -28.86 10.64
C ARG A 4 -7.79 -27.46 10.09
N LEU A 5 -6.80 -27.28 9.22
CA LEU A 5 -6.69 -26.09 8.39
C LEU A 5 -7.99 -25.93 7.57
N PRO A 6 -8.48 -24.69 7.38
CA PRO A 6 -9.68 -24.44 6.59
C PRO A 6 -9.46 -24.93 5.15
N THR A 7 -10.39 -25.75 4.67
CA THR A 7 -10.39 -26.24 3.28
C THR A 7 -11.38 -25.42 2.46
N PHE A 8 -10.87 -24.72 1.45
CA PHE A 8 -11.68 -23.92 0.55
C PHE A 8 -12.14 -24.72 -0.67
N ALA A 9 -13.29 -24.35 -1.23
CA ALA A 9 -13.79 -24.95 -2.46
C ALA A 9 -12.88 -24.59 -3.64
N THR A 10 -12.81 -25.48 -4.64
CA THR A 10 -12.11 -25.21 -5.91
C THR A 10 -12.68 -23.98 -6.61
N ALA A 11 -13.96 -23.67 -6.39
CA ALA A 11 -14.62 -22.52 -6.98
C ALA A 11 -14.11 -21.18 -6.44
N ASP A 12 -13.69 -21.13 -5.17
CA ASP A 12 -13.28 -19.87 -4.56
C ASP A 12 -11.86 -19.50 -5.01
N ASN A 13 -10.96 -20.50 -5.03
CA ASN A 13 -9.58 -20.35 -5.49
C ASN A 13 -9.14 -21.58 -6.31
N PRO A 14 -9.46 -21.62 -7.62
CA PRO A 14 -9.09 -22.75 -8.48
C PRO A 14 -7.58 -22.88 -8.64
N THR A 15 -6.86 -21.76 -8.61
CA THR A 15 -5.40 -21.74 -8.71
C THR A 15 -4.76 -22.49 -7.56
N ALA A 16 -5.24 -22.38 -6.32
CA ALA A 16 -4.69 -23.12 -5.18
C ALA A 16 -4.79 -24.64 -5.33
N LYS A 17 -5.74 -25.13 -6.14
CA LYS A 17 -6.01 -26.55 -6.39
C LYS A 17 -5.37 -27.08 -7.68
N GLU A 18 -4.68 -26.24 -8.44
CA GLU A 18 -3.94 -26.62 -9.65
C GLU A 18 -2.80 -27.61 -9.31
N PRO A 19 -2.70 -28.77 -10.00
CA PRO A 19 -1.67 -29.77 -9.67
C PRO A 19 -0.25 -29.26 -9.90
N ARG A 20 -0.03 -28.48 -10.97
CA ARG A 20 1.30 -27.99 -11.35
C ARG A 20 1.75 -26.86 -10.41
N LEU A 21 2.80 -27.11 -9.63
CA LEU A 21 3.39 -26.11 -8.73
C LEU A 21 3.84 -24.85 -9.49
N LEU A 22 4.41 -25.02 -10.68
CA LEU A 22 4.86 -23.91 -11.51
C LEU A 22 3.72 -22.94 -11.84
N VAL A 23 2.56 -23.46 -12.24
CA VAL A 23 1.39 -22.64 -12.61
C VAL A 23 0.89 -21.86 -11.39
N ARG A 24 0.86 -22.50 -10.22
CA ARG A 24 0.51 -21.86 -8.95
C ARG A 24 1.46 -20.73 -8.63
N LEU A 25 2.76 -21.01 -8.62
CA LEU A 25 3.79 -20.05 -8.26
C LEU A 25 3.81 -18.85 -9.21
N LEU A 26 3.77 -19.06 -10.53
CA LEU A 26 3.74 -17.97 -11.50
C LEU A 26 2.48 -17.09 -11.34
N THR A 27 1.32 -17.72 -11.15
CA THR A 27 0.06 -16.99 -10.98
C THR A 27 0.04 -16.19 -9.68
N PHE A 28 0.48 -16.78 -8.56
CA PHE A 28 0.50 -16.09 -7.26
C PHE A 28 1.58 -15.00 -7.19
N LEU A 29 2.73 -15.17 -7.83
CA LEU A 29 3.73 -14.12 -7.97
C LEU A 29 3.23 -12.94 -8.81
N TYR A 30 2.29 -13.18 -9.72
CA TYR A 30 1.67 -12.13 -10.54
C TYR A 30 0.61 -11.32 -9.79
N LEU A 31 -0.05 -11.88 -8.76
CA LEU A 31 -1.12 -11.20 -8.03
C LEU A 31 -0.73 -9.83 -7.42
N PRO A 32 0.45 -9.64 -6.79
CA PRO A 32 0.89 -8.32 -6.34
C PRO A 32 0.89 -7.24 -7.43
N ILE A 33 1.20 -7.60 -8.67
CA ILE A 33 1.26 -6.65 -9.79
C ILE A 33 -0.16 -6.27 -10.21
N PHE A 34 -1.06 -7.25 -10.23
CA PHE A 34 -2.47 -6.99 -10.48
C PHE A 34 -3.05 -6.06 -9.41
N ASN A 35 -2.72 -6.28 -8.14
CA ASN A 35 -3.08 -5.39 -7.03
C ASN A 35 -2.49 -3.99 -7.17
N LEU A 36 -1.21 -3.88 -7.54
CA LEU A 36 -0.58 -2.60 -7.81
C LEU A 36 -1.30 -1.86 -8.96
N LYS A 37 -1.70 -2.59 -10.01
CA LYS A 37 -2.49 -2.02 -11.11
C LYS A 37 -3.84 -1.48 -10.60
N LEU A 38 -4.52 -2.19 -9.70
CA LEU A 38 -5.76 -1.70 -9.09
C LEU A 38 -5.54 -0.42 -8.27
N LEU A 39 -4.42 -0.31 -7.54
CA LEU A 39 -4.07 0.91 -6.78
C LEU A 39 -3.73 2.09 -7.71
N LEU A 40 -3.01 1.85 -8.80
CA LEU A 40 -2.60 2.90 -9.73
C LEU A 40 -3.74 3.36 -10.64
N LEU A 41 -4.51 2.41 -11.16
CA LEU A 41 -5.50 2.60 -12.22
C LEU A 41 -6.72 1.70 -11.95
N PRO A 42 -7.58 2.07 -10.99
CA PRO A 42 -8.80 1.32 -10.69
C PRO A 42 -9.73 1.41 -11.91
N SER A 43 -9.78 0.32 -12.68
CA SER A 43 -10.43 0.30 -13.99
C SER A 43 -11.42 -0.84 -14.14
N ASN A 44 -10.97 -2.04 -13.78
CA ASN A 44 -11.82 -3.23 -13.72
C ASN A 44 -11.93 -3.61 -12.25
N LEU A 45 -13.08 -3.32 -11.65
CA LEU A 45 -13.41 -3.66 -10.27
C LEU A 45 -14.53 -4.68 -10.28
N SER A 46 -14.55 -5.58 -9.31
CA SER A 46 -15.54 -6.66 -9.23
C SER A 46 -16.08 -6.78 -7.81
N PHE A 47 -17.37 -7.10 -7.71
CA PHE A 47 -17.96 -7.47 -6.42
C PHE A 47 -17.37 -8.79 -5.88
N ASP A 48 -16.91 -9.67 -6.78
CA ASP A 48 -16.26 -10.95 -6.43
C ASP A 48 -15.20 -11.33 -7.49
N TRP A 49 -13.97 -11.58 -7.03
CA TRP A 49 -12.81 -12.00 -7.84
C TRP A 49 -12.46 -13.49 -7.66
N SER A 50 -13.44 -14.34 -7.40
CA SER A 50 -13.27 -15.80 -7.36
C SER A 50 -13.10 -16.40 -8.77
N MET A 51 -12.80 -17.71 -8.81
CA MET A 51 -12.63 -18.49 -10.04
C MET A 51 -11.48 -18.02 -10.94
N ASP A 52 -11.54 -18.41 -12.22
CA ASP A 52 -10.65 -18.04 -13.31
C ASP A 52 -10.78 -16.55 -13.71
N ALA A 53 -11.28 -15.68 -12.83
CA ALA A 53 -11.31 -14.23 -13.01
C ALA A 53 -9.90 -13.66 -13.31
N ILE A 54 -8.87 -14.31 -12.79
CA ILE A 54 -7.49 -14.12 -13.21
C ILE A 54 -7.03 -15.37 -13.95
N PRO A 55 -6.77 -15.29 -15.27
CA PRO A 55 -6.30 -16.44 -16.04
C PRO A 55 -4.97 -16.96 -15.50
N ARG A 56 -4.89 -18.26 -15.22
CA ARG A 56 -3.66 -18.91 -14.75
C ARG A 56 -2.51 -18.73 -15.74
N ILE A 57 -1.30 -18.51 -15.23
CA ILE A 57 -0.08 -18.44 -16.03
C ILE A 57 0.47 -19.86 -16.21
N LYS A 58 0.29 -20.43 -17.41
CA LYS A 58 0.63 -21.83 -17.70
C LYS A 58 2.08 -22.04 -18.12
N THR A 59 2.74 -21.01 -18.64
CA THR A 59 4.08 -21.09 -19.24
C THR A 59 4.99 -20.00 -18.70
N LEU A 60 6.30 -20.23 -18.76
CA LEU A 60 7.30 -19.23 -18.38
C LEU A 60 7.37 -18.07 -19.37
N PHE A 61 7.03 -18.31 -20.63
CA PHE A 61 7.07 -17.32 -21.72
C PHE A 61 5.83 -16.41 -21.80
N ASP A 62 4.95 -16.46 -20.80
CA ASP A 62 3.84 -15.51 -20.70
C ASP A 62 4.38 -14.09 -20.44
N VAL A 63 3.92 -13.10 -21.21
CA VAL A 63 4.32 -11.69 -21.07
C VAL A 63 4.11 -11.15 -19.65
N ARG A 64 3.16 -11.72 -18.90
CA ARG A 64 2.90 -11.34 -17.51
C ARG A 64 4.08 -11.63 -16.60
N ASN A 65 4.88 -12.65 -16.90
CA ASN A 65 6.09 -12.96 -16.14
C ASN A 65 7.18 -11.89 -16.34
N LEU A 66 7.19 -11.18 -17.46
CA LEU A 66 8.08 -10.03 -17.64
C LEU A 66 7.71 -8.90 -16.68
N TYR A 67 6.42 -8.60 -16.54
CA TYR A 67 5.94 -7.62 -15.55
C TYR A 67 6.28 -8.08 -14.13
N THR A 68 6.18 -9.37 -13.85
CA THR A 68 6.56 -9.97 -12.56
C THR A 68 8.03 -9.79 -12.26
N ALA A 69 8.91 -10.15 -13.19
CA ALA A 69 10.34 -9.96 -13.03
C ALA A 69 10.70 -8.48 -12.86
N ALA A 70 10.14 -7.58 -13.67
CA ALA A 70 10.36 -6.15 -13.56
C ALA A 70 9.90 -5.58 -12.20
N PHE A 71 8.75 -6.02 -11.70
CA PHE A 71 8.21 -5.58 -10.42
C PHE A 71 9.12 -6.00 -9.25
N TYR A 72 9.48 -7.29 -9.15
CA TYR A 72 10.31 -7.76 -8.04
C TYR A 72 11.76 -7.26 -8.12
N THR A 73 12.31 -7.08 -9.33
CA THR A 73 13.64 -6.45 -9.49
C THR A 73 13.62 -4.99 -9.05
N ALA A 74 12.60 -4.21 -9.46
CA ALA A 74 12.43 -2.84 -8.98
C ALA A 74 12.27 -2.77 -7.46
N LEU A 75 11.43 -3.64 -6.88
CA LEU A 75 11.23 -3.73 -5.43
C LEU A 75 12.54 -4.03 -4.71
N ALA A 76 13.29 -5.05 -5.14
CA ALA A 76 14.58 -5.42 -4.57
C ALA A 76 15.60 -4.29 -4.67
N MET A 77 15.65 -3.58 -5.80
CA MET A 77 16.53 -2.42 -5.99
C MET A 77 16.19 -1.27 -5.04
N ILE A 78 14.89 -0.96 -4.87
CA ILE A 78 14.42 0.10 -3.97
C ILE A 78 14.77 -0.24 -2.52
N VAL A 79 14.44 -1.47 -2.07
CA VAL A 79 14.76 -1.95 -0.72
C VAL A 79 16.27 -1.86 -0.47
N ARG A 80 17.08 -2.45 -1.36
CA ARG A 80 18.55 -2.44 -1.24
C ARG A 80 19.11 -1.02 -1.17
N LYS A 81 18.62 -0.10 -2.01
CA LYS A 81 19.06 1.30 -2.00
C LYS A 81 18.67 2.01 -0.70
N ALA A 82 17.45 1.80 -0.21
CA ALA A 82 16.98 2.41 1.03
C ALA A 82 17.75 1.88 2.25
N THR A 83 17.96 0.56 2.35
CA THR A 83 18.73 -0.06 3.43
C THR A 83 20.20 0.36 3.42
N ASN A 84 20.84 0.41 2.23
CA ASN A 84 22.22 0.89 2.11
C ASN A 84 22.35 2.38 2.49
N SER A 85 21.34 3.19 2.17
CA SER A 85 21.30 4.60 2.58
C SER A 85 21.22 4.73 4.10
N LEU A 86 20.35 3.96 4.76
CA LEU A 86 20.26 3.94 6.22
C LEU A 86 21.55 3.50 6.89
N ARG A 87 22.17 2.41 6.41
CA ARG A 87 23.43 1.90 6.96
C ARG A 87 24.55 2.94 6.87
N LYS A 88 24.64 3.69 5.76
CA LYS A 88 25.62 4.78 5.59
C LYS A 88 25.36 5.95 6.53
N SER A 89 24.09 6.32 6.74
CA SER A 89 23.71 7.37 7.69
C SER A 89 24.08 7.01 9.12
N ASP A 90 23.80 5.78 9.54
CA ASP A 90 24.15 5.29 10.88
C ASP A 90 25.67 5.28 11.11
N THR A 91 26.45 4.85 10.11
CA THR A 91 27.92 4.89 10.17
C THR A 91 28.45 6.33 10.33
N ARG A 92 27.83 7.31 9.64
CA ARG A 92 28.24 8.72 9.71
C ARG A 92 27.95 9.32 11.09
N CYS A 93 26.84 8.95 11.71
CA CYS A 93 26.45 9.53 13.00
C CYS A 93 27.13 8.83 14.18
N ASN A 94 27.44 7.54 14.06
CA ASN A 94 28.37 6.90 14.99
C ASN A 94 29.78 7.51 14.87
N ALA A 95 30.26 7.83 13.67
CA ALA A 95 31.54 8.51 13.50
C ALA A 95 31.55 9.94 14.11
N SER A 96 30.48 10.72 13.96
CA SER A 96 30.38 12.04 14.61
C SER A 96 30.35 11.95 16.13
N ASN A 97 29.61 10.97 16.70
CA ASN A 97 29.58 10.73 18.14
C ASN A 97 30.95 10.25 18.67
N ILE A 98 31.71 9.50 17.87
CA ILE A 98 33.09 9.09 18.20
C ILE A 98 34.06 10.30 18.17
N CYS A 99 33.91 11.21 17.20
CA CYS A 99 34.70 12.45 17.16
C CYS A 99 34.40 13.35 18.37
N ASP A 100 33.16 13.38 18.84
CA ASP A 100 32.73 14.17 20.01
C ASP A 100 33.14 13.53 21.35
N THR A 101 33.34 12.21 21.39
CA THR A 101 33.81 11.48 22.59
C THR A 101 35.33 11.31 22.64
N ARG A 102 36.03 11.46 21.51
CA ARG A 102 37.51 11.47 21.43
C ARG A 102 38.15 12.85 21.59
N THR A 103 37.39 13.91 21.83
CA THR A 103 37.94 15.19 22.32
C THR A 103 38.27 15.10 23.82
N ARG A 104 39.06 14.09 24.19
CA ARG A 104 39.91 14.15 25.38
C ARG A 104 41.33 14.42 24.89
N TYR A 105 41.68 15.71 24.90
CA TYR A 105 43.04 16.25 24.86
C TYR A 105 44.06 15.59 23.89
N SER A 106 44.31 16.23 22.75
CA SER A 106 45.65 16.28 22.20
C SER A 106 46.10 17.74 22.15
N PRO A 107 47.12 18.16 22.91
CA PRO A 107 47.66 19.51 22.76
C PRO A 107 48.46 19.56 21.46
N GLN A 108 48.56 20.76 20.89
CA GLN A 108 49.47 21.17 19.79
C GLN A 108 48.96 20.94 18.36
N LYS A 109 48.19 21.90 17.87
CA LYS A 109 48.54 22.63 16.64
C LYS A 109 48.14 24.10 16.84
N ARG A 110 49.13 24.99 16.95
CA ARG A 110 48.94 26.44 17.06
C ARG A 110 48.44 26.97 15.70
N CYS A 111 47.46 27.88 15.72
CA CYS A 111 47.08 28.66 14.54
C CYS A 111 48.21 29.65 14.24
N ALA A 112 48.68 29.72 12.99
CA ALA A 112 49.86 30.53 12.61
C ALA A 112 49.59 32.04 12.59
N GLN A 113 48.38 32.49 12.88
CA GLN A 113 47.97 33.89 12.74
C GLN A 113 47.69 34.62 14.07
N CYS A 114 47.54 33.89 15.18
CA CYS A 114 47.24 34.46 16.48
C CYS A 114 47.90 33.61 17.57
N ASN A 115 48.93 34.18 18.21
CA ASN A 115 49.78 33.49 19.17
C ASN A 115 49.16 33.44 20.58
N GLU A 116 47.85 33.20 20.68
CA GLU A 116 47.15 33.01 21.95
C GLU A 116 46.30 31.73 21.96
N SER A 117 46.30 31.06 23.11
CA SER A 117 45.51 29.87 23.37
C SER A 117 44.08 30.26 23.75
N VAL A 118 43.19 30.38 22.76
CA VAL A 118 41.75 30.54 23.01
C VAL A 118 41.05 29.20 22.74
N CYS A 119 40.64 28.56 23.82
CA CYS A 119 39.52 27.62 23.79
C CYS A 119 38.24 28.46 23.84
N GLY A 120 37.33 28.30 22.88
CA GLY A 120 36.02 28.94 22.97
C GLY A 120 35.26 28.92 21.66
N LEU A 121 34.34 27.96 21.56
CA LEU A 121 33.07 28.02 20.82
C LEU A 121 32.87 29.24 19.91
N GLU A 122 33.11 29.06 18.61
CA GLU A 122 32.35 29.77 17.59
C GLU A 122 31.61 28.75 16.73
N GLU A 123 30.40 29.13 16.32
CA GLU A 123 29.45 28.40 15.47
C GLU A 123 28.43 27.45 16.14
N CYS A 124 27.65 28.00 17.06
CA CYS A 124 26.22 27.67 17.14
C CYS A 124 25.40 28.97 17.20
N GLY A 125 24.96 29.46 16.05
CA GLY A 125 24.08 30.62 15.93
C GLY A 125 23.05 30.46 14.81
N PHE A 126 21.96 29.74 15.08
CA PHE A 126 20.64 30.06 14.52
C PHE A 126 19.93 30.94 15.58
N HIS A 127 19.30 32.07 15.28
CA HIS A 127 17.97 32.11 14.66
C HIS A 127 17.51 33.53 14.24
N ALA A 128 16.76 33.57 13.14
CA ALA A 128 15.48 34.26 12.87
C ALA A 128 15.22 35.72 13.35
N ASN A 129 14.88 36.55 12.35
CA ASN A 129 14.15 37.83 12.29
C ASN A 129 13.46 38.42 13.54
N ASN A 130 13.68 39.74 13.70
CA ASN A 130 12.85 40.81 14.28
C ASN A 130 11.82 40.43 15.37
N ASN A 131 12.18 40.71 16.62
CA ASN A 131 11.47 41.65 17.50
C ASN A 131 12.29 41.90 18.78
N THR A 132 12.58 43.16 19.05
CA THR A 132 13.17 43.71 20.28
C THR A 132 12.54 43.17 21.56
N ILE A 133 13.35 42.89 22.60
CA ILE A 133 13.16 43.33 24.01
C ILE A 133 14.56 43.45 24.65
N HIS A 134 14.90 44.67 25.10
CA HIS A 134 16.00 44.96 26.04
C HIS A 134 15.59 44.59 27.47
N ILE A 135 16.53 44.14 28.34
CA ILE A 135 16.73 44.66 29.71
C ILE A 135 18.21 44.54 30.11
N ASN A 136 18.75 45.66 30.62
CA ASN A 136 20.06 45.89 31.23
C ASN A 136 19.96 45.79 32.78
N ARG A 137 21.02 45.38 33.51
CA ARG A 137 21.33 45.84 34.89
C ARG A 137 22.72 45.39 35.39
N ASN A 138 23.66 46.34 35.39
CA ASN A 138 24.65 46.75 36.42
C ASN A 138 25.37 45.73 37.36
N PHE A 139 26.72 45.77 37.25
CA PHE A 139 27.88 45.43 38.13
C PHE A 139 27.70 45.48 39.69
N PRO A 140 28.59 44.89 40.58
CA PRO A 140 30.07 45.01 40.53
C PRO A 140 30.95 43.83 41.06
N SER A 141 32.25 44.09 40.97
CA SER A 141 33.49 43.34 41.30
C SER A 141 33.74 42.97 42.78
N GLY A 142 34.30 41.78 43.02
CA GLY A 142 34.96 41.36 44.27
C GLY A 142 35.27 39.85 44.31
N PRO A 143 36.40 39.38 44.91
CA PRO A 143 36.82 37.98 44.86
C PRO A 143 36.37 37.16 46.09
N GLN A 144 36.49 35.82 45.97
CA GLN A 144 36.22 34.75 46.96
C GLN A 144 34.72 34.35 46.99
N SER A 145 34.33 33.08 46.86
CA SER A 145 34.86 31.88 47.52
C SER A 145 34.35 30.60 46.82
N PHE A 146 35.07 29.50 47.04
CA PHE A 146 34.71 28.14 46.64
C PHE A 146 33.28 27.78 47.08
N GLY A 147 32.46 27.37 46.13
CA GLY A 147 31.12 26.82 46.35
C GLY A 147 30.84 25.72 45.35
N SER A 148 31.13 24.49 45.75
CA SER A 148 30.72 23.27 45.08
C SER A 148 29.21 23.27 44.82
N ASN A 149 28.82 23.42 43.55
CA ASN A 149 27.64 22.81 42.95
C ASN A 149 27.71 23.02 41.44
N ALA A 150 28.59 22.25 40.80
CA ALA A 150 28.48 21.98 39.38
C ALA A 150 27.22 21.15 39.18
N TYR A 151 26.07 21.82 38.99
CA TYR A 151 24.94 21.21 38.31
C TYR A 151 25.37 21.00 36.86
N GLY A 152 26.12 19.92 36.63
CA GLY A 152 26.31 19.38 35.31
C GLY A 152 24.93 19.09 34.77
N LYS A 153 24.45 19.92 33.83
CA LYS A 153 23.38 19.52 32.94
C LYS A 153 23.92 18.29 32.22
N VAL A 154 23.57 17.11 32.74
CA VAL A 154 23.56 15.89 31.96
C VAL A 154 22.66 16.21 30.78
N CYS A 155 23.26 16.50 29.63
CA CYS A 155 22.55 16.39 28.39
C CYS A 155 22.16 14.92 28.33
N PHE A 156 20.92 14.61 28.69
CA PHE A 156 20.26 13.46 28.13
C PHE A 156 20.30 13.71 26.62
N GLN A 157 21.36 13.24 25.98
CA GLN A 157 21.32 12.89 24.57
C GLN A 157 20.27 11.78 24.53
N SER A 158 19.00 12.20 24.39
CA SER A 158 18.04 11.42 23.64
C SER A 158 18.83 10.97 22.42
N SER A 159 19.11 9.68 22.35
CA SER A 159 19.76 9.03 21.22
C SER A 159 18.89 9.34 20.01
N SER A 160 19.13 10.50 19.40
CA SER A 160 18.48 10.96 18.20
C SER A 160 19.10 10.08 17.14
N LEU A 161 18.47 8.92 16.92
CA LEU A 161 18.78 8.07 15.79
C LEU A 161 18.87 9.00 14.58
N CYS A 162 20.05 9.03 14.00
CA CYS A 162 20.44 10.00 13.02
C CYS A 162 19.93 9.50 11.68
N PHE A 163 18.63 9.73 11.53
CA PHE A 163 17.76 9.10 10.57
C PHE A 163 17.79 9.90 9.26
N SER A 164 18.01 9.20 8.14
CA SER A 164 17.84 9.82 6.81
C SER A 164 16.36 9.80 6.47
N ARG A 165 15.69 10.90 6.78
CA ARG A 165 14.22 11.10 6.63
C ARG A 165 13.65 10.56 5.31
N LYS A 166 14.43 10.54 4.22
CA LYS A 166 13.98 10.02 2.91
C LYS A 166 13.94 8.49 2.85
N SER A 167 14.98 7.80 3.34
CA SER A 167 15.02 6.34 3.28
C SER A 167 14.08 5.66 4.27
N GLU A 168 13.83 6.27 5.44
CA GLU A 168 12.78 5.80 6.34
C GLU A 168 11.40 5.90 5.70
N VAL A 169 11.06 7.05 5.12
CA VAL A 169 9.74 7.23 4.48
C VAL A 169 9.54 6.18 3.38
N VAL A 170 10.57 5.90 2.57
CA VAL A 170 10.51 4.84 1.56
C VAL A 170 10.28 3.46 2.18
N LEU A 171 10.98 3.11 3.27
CA LEU A 171 10.79 1.81 3.91
C LEU A 171 9.43 1.70 4.59
N THR A 172 8.96 2.75 5.27
CA THR A 172 7.61 2.81 5.84
C THR A 172 6.54 2.62 4.77
N VAL A 173 6.69 3.29 3.62
CA VAL A 173 5.82 3.10 2.45
C VAL A 173 5.80 1.62 2.02
N LEU A 174 6.97 0.99 1.90
CA LEU A 174 7.05 -0.42 1.50
C LEU A 174 6.45 -1.37 2.53
N VAL A 175 6.63 -1.10 3.82
CA VAL A 175 6.01 -1.90 4.90
C VAL A 175 4.49 -1.87 4.76
N PHE A 176 3.88 -0.68 4.65
CA PHE A 176 2.43 -0.58 4.49
C PHE A 176 1.93 -1.16 3.17
N LEU A 177 2.70 -1.09 2.08
CA LEU A 177 2.33 -1.66 0.78
C LEU A 177 2.43 -3.19 0.74
N VAL A 178 3.47 -3.78 1.31
CA VAL A 178 3.83 -5.20 1.10
C VAL A 178 3.39 -6.08 2.27
N PHE A 179 3.63 -5.66 3.51
CA PHE A 179 3.41 -6.51 4.68
C PHE A 179 1.96 -6.97 4.84
N PRO A 180 0.93 -6.10 4.70
CA PRO A 180 -0.47 -6.52 4.79
C PRO A 180 -0.89 -7.49 3.67
N PHE A 181 -0.16 -7.52 2.56
CA PHE A 181 -0.45 -8.39 1.42
C PHE A 181 0.08 -9.82 1.62
N LEU A 182 1.12 -10.02 2.44
CA LEU A 182 1.73 -11.34 2.60
C LEU A 182 0.73 -12.45 2.97
N PRO A 183 -0.20 -12.25 3.92
CA PRO A 183 -1.20 -13.27 4.25
C PRO A 183 -2.17 -13.60 3.11
N SER A 184 -2.51 -12.61 2.28
CA SER A 184 -3.50 -12.76 1.20
C SER A 184 -2.87 -13.06 -0.16
N SER A 185 -1.53 -13.09 -0.23
CA SER A 185 -0.77 -13.31 -1.46
C SER A 185 -0.89 -14.71 -2.05
N ASN A 186 -1.41 -15.68 -1.29
CA ASN A 186 -1.41 -17.10 -1.63
C ASN A 186 0.00 -17.70 -1.85
N LEU A 187 1.08 -16.99 -1.49
CA LEU A 187 2.46 -17.48 -1.61
C LEU A 187 2.88 -18.37 -0.43
N LEU A 188 2.45 -18.02 0.79
CA LEU A 188 2.79 -18.76 2.01
C LEU A 188 1.71 -19.78 2.40
N PHE A 189 0.45 -19.38 2.28
CA PHE A 189 -0.71 -20.21 2.58
C PHE A 189 -1.86 -19.83 1.65
N TYR A 190 -2.64 -20.81 1.24
CA TYR A 190 -3.78 -20.59 0.37
C TYR A 190 -4.97 -20.06 1.14
N VAL A 191 -5.59 -19.03 0.58
CA VAL A 191 -6.80 -18.38 1.10
C VAL A 191 -7.92 -18.65 0.10
N GLY A 192 -9.17 -18.64 0.59
CA GLY A 192 -10.34 -18.91 -0.23
C GLY A 192 -10.52 -17.98 -1.43
N PHE A 193 -9.99 -16.77 -1.44
CA PHE A 193 -10.12 -15.87 -2.59
C PHE A 193 -8.80 -15.71 -3.35
N VAL A 194 -8.89 -15.55 -4.68
CA VAL A 194 -7.73 -15.27 -5.54
C VAL A 194 -7.29 -13.81 -5.38
N LEU A 195 -8.24 -12.89 -5.42
CA LEU A 195 -8.03 -11.45 -5.25
C LEU A 195 -9.20 -10.88 -4.43
N ALA A 196 -8.98 -9.78 -3.71
CA ALA A 196 -10.09 -9.03 -3.11
C ALA A 196 -9.67 -7.58 -2.89
N GLU A 197 -10.49 -6.63 -3.32
CA GLU A 197 -10.20 -5.19 -3.20
C GLU A 197 -10.07 -4.74 -1.74
N ARG A 198 -10.81 -5.36 -0.82
CA ARG A 198 -10.69 -5.12 0.63
C ARG A 198 -9.27 -5.36 1.19
N VAL A 199 -8.45 -6.16 0.52
CA VAL A 199 -7.05 -6.37 0.90
C VAL A 199 -6.23 -5.10 0.68
N LEU A 200 -6.66 -4.22 -0.22
CA LEU A 200 -5.96 -2.99 -0.58
C LEU A 200 -6.20 -1.85 0.40
N TYR A 201 -7.05 -2.01 1.42
CA TYR A 201 -7.31 -0.94 2.40
C TYR A 201 -6.04 -0.50 3.14
N ILE A 202 -5.28 -1.42 3.73
CA ILE A 202 -4.01 -1.06 4.40
C ILE A 202 -2.92 -0.66 3.39
N PRO A 203 -2.70 -1.40 2.28
CA PRO A 203 -1.80 -0.96 1.21
C PRO A 203 -2.10 0.44 0.67
N SER A 204 -3.36 0.88 0.65
CA SER A 204 -3.73 2.23 0.21
C SER A 204 -3.11 3.33 1.07
N LEU A 205 -2.86 3.07 2.37
CA LEU A 205 -2.15 4.01 3.24
C LEU A 205 -0.69 4.19 2.78
N GLY A 206 -0.01 3.09 2.49
CA GLY A 206 1.34 3.11 1.93
C GLY A 206 1.38 3.80 0.56
N PHE A 207 0.35 3.57 -0.27
CA PHE A 207 0.19 4.25 -1.56
C PHE A 207 0.01 5.76 -1.41
N CYS A 208 -0.87 6.23 -0.51
CA CYS A 208 -1.07 7.65 -0.24
C CYS A 208 0.22 8.32 0.25
N LEU A 209 0.98 7.66 1.12
CA LEU A 209 2.30 8.12 1.55
C LEU A 209 3.30 8.19 0.39
N ALA A 210 3.29 7.19 -0.51
CA ALA A 210 4.13 7.18 -1.70
C ALA A 210 3.81 8.34 -2.64
N VAL A 211 2.52 8.63 -2.85
CA VAL A 211 2.04 9.75 -3.67
C VAL A 211 2.44 11.09 -3.06
N ALA A 212 2.23 11.27 -1.76
CA ALA A 212 2.62 12.49 -1.04
C ALA A 212 4.14 12.74 -1.09
N PHE A 213 4.93 11.68 -0.87
CA PHE A 213 6.38 11.75 -0.97
C PHE A 213 6.84 12.04 -2.41
N GLY A 214 6.22 11.39 -3.40
CA GLY A 214 6.47 11.64 -4.81
C GLY A 214 6.17 13.08 -5.21
N PHE A 215 5.06 13.65 -4.73
CA PHE A 215 4.70 15.05 -4.93
C PHE A 215 5.72 16.01 -4.26
N HIS A 216 6.15 15.72 -3.04
CA HIS A 216 7.20 16.50 -2.37
C HIS A 216 8.52 16.49 -3.16
N VAL A 217 8.95 15.32 -3.62
CA VAL A 217 10.17 15.19 -4.45
C VAL A 217 10.00 15.94 -5.77
N LEU A 218 8.88 15.76 -6.46
CA LEU A 218 8.62 16.40 -7.75
C LEU A 218 8.58 17.93 -7.61
N SER A 219 7.85 18.46 -6.63
CA SER A 219 7.76 19.90 -6.37
C SER A 219 9.08 20.54 -5.94
N SER A 220 10.02 19.77 -5.39
CA SER A 220 11.39 20.24 -5.11
C SER A 220 12.30 20.29 -6.34
N ARG A 221 11.94 19.58 -7.42
CA ARG A 221 12.74 19.45 -8.66
C ARG A 221 12.18 20.25 -9.83
N THR A 222 10.89 20.58 -9.80
CA THR A 222 10.19 21.30 -10.87
C THR A 222 9.46 22.52 -10.31
N ASN A 223 8.81 23.29 -11.18
CA ASN A 223 7.97 24.40 -10.76
C ASN A 223 6.77 23.88 -9.95
N ARG A 224 6.67 24.29 -8.68
CA ARG A 224 5.61 23.89 -7.75
C ARG A 224 4.20 24.12 -8.32
N ARG A 225 3.98 25.20 -9.08
CA ARG A 225 2.67 25.46 -9.72
C ARG A 225 2.32 24.40 -10.76
N LYS A 226 3.28 23.99 -11.59
CA LYS A 226 3.10 22.92 -12.58
C LYS A 226 2.86 21.56 -11.91
N ALA A 227 3.63 21.25 -10.86
CA ALA A 227 3.43 20.02 -10.08
C ALA A 227 2.05 19.99 -9.42
N SER A 228 1.62 21.08 -8.79
CA SER A 228 0.29 21.21 -8.19
C SER A 228 -0.82 21.08 -9.23
N PHE A 229 -0.67 21.71 -10.40
CA PHE A 229 -1.65 21.58 -11.48
C PHE A 229 -1.80 20.13 -11.94
N CYS A 230 -0.70 19.42 -12.19
CA CYS A 230 -0.73 18.01 -12.59
C CYS A 230 -1.37 17.13 -11.51
N PHE A 231 -1.07 17.40 -10.24
CA PHE A 231 -1.65 16.68 -9.12
C PHE A 231 -3.16 16.90 -8.99
N VAL A 232 -3.63 18.14 -9.10
CA VAL A 232 -5.06 18.47 -9.10
C VAL A 232 -5.76 17.85 -10.32
N ALA A 233 -5.17 17.93 -11.50
CA ALA A 233 -5.73 17.29 -12.69
C ALA A 233 -5.87 15.76 -12.51
N LEU A 234 -4.86 15.10 -11.93
CA LEU A 234 -4.93 13.68 -11.58
C LEU A 234 -6.08 13.40 -10.61
N LEU A 235 -6.23 14.22 -9.54
CA LEU A 235 -7.32 14.07 -8.58
C LEU A 235 -8.70 14.26 -9.22
N VAL A 236 -8.85 15.22 -10.14
CA VAL A 236 -10.11 15.44 -10.87
C VAL A 236 -10.44 14.22 -11.73
N VAL A 237 -9.46 13.68 -12.47
CA VAL A 237 -9.66 12.46 -13.28
C VAL A 237 -10.05 11.27 -12.41
N LEU A 238 -9.34 11.03 -11.31
CA LEU A 238 -9.65 9.93 -10.40
C LEU A 238 -11.02 10.12 -9.74
N SER A 239 -11.37 11.34 -9.33
CA SER A 239 -12.69 11.67 -8.78
C SER A 239 -13.81 11.41 -9.79
N ALA A 240 -13.62 11.80 -11.07
CA ALA A 240 -14.57 11.54 -12.13
C ALA A 240 -14.77 10.04 -12.36
N ARG A 241 -13.69 9.24 -12.31
CA ARG A 241 -13.79 7.77 -12.39
C ARG A 241 -14.55 7.18 -11.20
N THR A 242 -14.34 7.68 -9.99
CA THR A 242 -15.09 7.25 -8.80
C THR A 242 -16.58 7.54 -8.97
N VAL A 243 -16.95 8.75 -9.41
CA VAL A 243 -18.35 9.11 -9.66
C VAL A 243 -18.97 8.24 -10.74
N HIS A 244 -18.23 7.93 -11.81
CA HIS A 244 -18.70 7.00 -12.83
C HIS A 244 -18.95 5.59 -12.26
N ARG A 245 -18.02 5.07 -11.46
CA ARG A 245 -18.13 3.74 -10.83
C ARG A 245 -19.24 3.66 -9.80
N ASN A 246 -19.61 4.77 -9.14
CA ASN A 246 -20.74 4.79 -8.21
C ASN A 246 -22.07 4.42 -8.88
N ARG A 247 -22.18 4.55 -10.22
CA ARG A 247 -23.36 4.11 -10.96
C ARG A 247 -23.58 2.60 -10.88
N ASP A 248 -22.50 1.82 -10.79
CA ASP A 248 -22.58 0.37 -10.65
C ASP A 248 -23.11 -0.05 -9.27
N TRP A 249 -23.12 0.87 -8.30
CA TRP A 249 -23.67 0.65 -6.96
C TRP A 249 -25.08 1.22 -6.78
N PHE A 250 -25.70 1.71 -7.85
CA PHE A 250 -27.02 2.34 -7.77
C PHE A 250 -28.12 1.34 -7.38
N ASP A 251 -28.07 0.15 -7.97
CA ASP A 251 -28.97 -0.96 -7.63
C ASP A 251 -28.27 -2.32 -7.83
N GLU A 252 -28.91 -3.39 -7.39
CA GLU A 252 -28.36 -4.75 -7.44
C GLU A 252 -28.21 -5.26 -8.89
N GLU A 253 -29.09 -4.85 -9.80
CA GLU A 253 -29.04 -5.27 -11.20
C GLU A 253 -27.82 -4.66 -11.90
N ALA A 254 -27.56 -3.36 -11.69
CA ALA A 254 -26.38 -2.66 -12.17
C ALA A 254 -25.09 -3.27 -11.58
N LEU A 255 -25.10 -3.58 -10.28
CA LEU A 255 -23.94 -4.16 -9.60
C LEU A 255 -23.55 -5.51 -10.21
N TYR A 256 -24.50 -6.45 -10.32
CA TYR A 256 -24.23 -7.77 -10.87
C TYR A 256 -23.97 -7.73 -12.38
N SER A 257 -24.67 -6.89 -13.13
CA SER A 257 -24.42 -6.68 -14.56
C SER A 257 -22.98 -6.21 -14.82
N SER A 258 -22.45 -5.29 -13.99
CA SER A 258 -21.08 -4.81 -14.12
C SER A 258 -20.04 -5.93 -13.91
N GLY A 259 -20.36 -6.93 -13.08
CA GLY A 259 -19.47 -8.04 -12.74
C GLY A 259 -19.46 -9.21 -13.74
N VAL A 260 -20.39 -9.24 -14.71
CA VAL A 260 -20.51 -10.32 -15.71
C VAL A 260 -19.21 -10.55 -16.48
N SER A 261 -18.47 -9.48 -16.77
CA SER A 261 -17.21 -9.59 -17.51
C SER A 261 -16.04 -10.21 -16.71
N ILE A 262 -16.14 -10.22 -15.37
CA ILE A 262 -15.04 -10.64 -14.48
C ILE A 262 -15.34 -12.00 -13.86
N ASN A 263 -16.57 -12.21 -13.37
CA ASN A 263 -17.01 -13.47 -12.78
C ASN A 263 -18.41 -13.85 -13.29
N PRO A 264 -18.52 -14.22 -14.59
CA PRO A 264 -19.81 -14.49 -15.22
C PRO A 264 -20.72 -15.45 -14.45
N PRO A 265 -20.27 -16.63 -13.98
CA PRO A 265 -21.18 -17.59 -13.34
C PRO A 265 -21.88 -17.03 -12.10
N LYS A 266 -21.13 -16.39 -11.19
CA LYS A 266 -21.73 -15.78 -9.98
C LYS A 266 -22.53 -14.53 -10.31
N ALA A 267 -22.05 -13.70 -11.24
CA ALA A 267 -22.74 -12.49 -11.66
C ALA A 267 -24.11 -12.80 -12.28
N TYR A 268 -24.17 -13.77 -13.21
CA TYR A 268 -25.43 -14.21 -13.81
C TYR A 268 -26.36 -14.91 -12.81
N GLY A 269 -25.82 -15.71 -11.89
CA GLY A 269 -26.63 -16.35 -10.84
C GLY A 269 -27.33 -15.33 -9.96
N ASN A 270 -26.60 -14.32 -9.49
CA ASN A 270 -27.18 -13.24 -8.69
C ASN A 270 -28.10 -12.33 -9.51
N LEU A 271 -27.73 -12.02 -10.76
CA LEU A 271 -28.58 -11.24 -11.67
C LEU A 271 -29.93 -11.94 -11.91
N GLY A 272 -29.93 -13.27 -12.06
CA GLY A 272 -31.15 -14.06 -12.18
C GLY A 272 -32.07 -13.91 -10.96
N SER A 273 -31.50 -13.98 -9.76
CA SER A 273 -32.26 -13.76 -8.52
C SER A 273 -32.86 -12.36 -8.44
N VAL A 274 -32.12 -11.32 -8.83
CA VAL A 274 -32.61 -9.94 -8.87
C VAL A 274 -33.73 -9.78 -9.90
N LEU A 275 -33.58 -10.34 -11.10
CA LEU A 275 -34.59 -10.28 -12.16
C LEU A 275 -35.88 -11.00 -11.77
N SER A 276 -35.77 -12.18 -11.14
CA SER A 276 -36.89 -12.94 -10.59
C SER A 276 -37.65 -12.11 -9.56
N SER A 277 -36.95 -11.47 -8.61
CA SER A 277 -37.60 -10.58 -7.61
C SER A 277 -38.31 -9.36 -8.22
N LYS A 278 -37.93 -8.95 -9.44
CA LYS A 278 -38.59 -7.87 -10.20
C LYS A 278 -39.73 -8.38 -11.09
N GLY A 279 -40.05 -9.69 -11.06
CA GLY A 279 -41.06 -10.31 -11.91
C GLY A 279 -40.63 -10.50 -13.37
N ARG A 280 -39.36 -10.30 -13.72
CA ARG A 280 -38.82 -10.44 -15.07
C ARG A 280 -38.39 -11.89 -15.32
N ILE A 281 -39.37 -12.80 -15.28
CA ILE A 281 -39.16 -14.26 -15.23
C ILE A 281 -38.33 -14.79 -16.41
N GLN A 282 -38.65 -14.36 -17.63
CA GLN A 282 -37.94 -14.81 -18.85
C GLN A 282 -36.46 -14.42 -18.84
N GLU A 283 -36.14 -13.23 -18.32
CA GLU A 283 -34.78 -12.75 -18.22
C GLU A 283 -34.01 -13.43 -17.08
N ALA A 284 -34.69 -13.72 -15.97
CA ALA A 284 -34.15 -14.48 -14.87
C ALA A 284 -33.74 -15.90 -15.30
N GLU A 285 -34.63 -16.61 -16.01
CA GLU A 285 -34.34 -17.92 -16.59
C GLU A 285 -33.10 -17.86 -17.50
N LYS A 286 -33.05 -16.87 -18.41
CA LYS A 286 -31.90 -16.70 -19.29
C LYS A 286 -30.61 -16.48 -18.50
N ALA A 287 -30.64 -15.66 -17.45
CA ALA A 287 -29.49 -15.42 -16.58
C ALA A 287 -29.05 -16.70 -15.86
N PHE A 288 -29.97 -17.48 -15.28
CA PHE A 288 -29.63 -18.76 -14.64
C PHE A 288 -29.04 -19.77 -15.63
N ARG A 289 -29.61 -19.89 -16.83
CA ARG A 289 -29.06 -20.73 -17.90
C ARG A 289 -27.64 -20.30 -18.30
N MET A 290 -27.39 -19.00 -18.40
CA MET A 290 -26.05 -18.48 -18.66
C MET A 290 -25.09 -18.83 -17.53
N ALA A 291 -25.47 -18.64 -16.26
CA ALA A 291 -24.66 -19.02 -15.11
C ALA A 291 -24.27 -20.51 -15.15
N LEU A 292 -25.26 -21.39 -15.38
CA LEU A 292 -25.06 -22.83 -15.45
C LEU A 292 -24.25 -23.27 -16.68
N SER A 293 -24.28 -22.51 -17.78
CA SER A 293 -23.43 -22.75 -18.94
C SER A 293 -21.94 -22.51 -18.64
N PHE A 294 -21.63 -21.51 -17.80
CA PHE A 294 -20.28 -21.26 -17.34
C PHE A 294 -19.86 -22.23 -16.22
N ARG A 295 -20.79 -22.56 -15.31
CA ARG A 295 -20.55 -23.54 -14.24
C ARG A 295 -21.79 -24.39 -13.98
N PRO A 296 -21.83 -25.63 -14.49
CA PRO A 296 -22.97 -26.53 -14.28
C PRO A 296 -23.18 -26.95 -12.83
N ASN A 297 -22.14 -26.91 -11.99
CA ASN A 297 -22.20 -27.33 -10.59
C ASN A 297 -22.34 -26.12 -9.64
N MET A 298 -23.48 -25.44 -9.71
CA MET A 298 -23.85 -24.33 -8.81
C MET A 298 -25.18 -24.66 -8.13
N ALA A 299 -25.10 -25.25 -6.94
CA ALA A 299 -26.28 -25.72 -6.21
C ALA A 299 -27.25 -24.58 -5.84
N ASP A 300 -26.69 -23.42 -5.50
CA ASP A 300 -27.42 -22.17 -5.28
C ASP A 300 -28.21 -21.72 -6.51
N VAL A 301 -27.59 -21.77 -7.69
CA VAL A 301 -28.24 -21.41 -8.95
C VAL A 301 -29.29 -22.44 -9.36
N HIS A 302 -29.02 -23.74 -9.20
CA HIS A 302 -30.02 -24.78 -9.46
C HIS A 302 -31.26 -24.63 -8.58
N TYR A 303 -31.06 -24.35 -7.30
CA TYR A 303 -32.15 -24.12 -6.36
C TYR A 303 -33.00 -22.91 -6.77
N ASN A 304 -32.37 -21.77 -7.03
CA ASN A 304 -33.08 -20.56 -7.44
C ASN A 304 -33.78 -20.72 -8.80
N PHE A 305 -33.13 -21.41 -9.74
CA PHE A 305 -33.71 -21.68 -11.06
C PHE A 305 -34.92 -22.61 -10.98
N LEU A 306 -34.86 -23.65 -10.15
CA LEU A 306 -35.99 -24.55 -9.93
C LEU A 306 -37.19 -23.81 -9.32
N LEU A 307 -36.95 -22.98 -8.30
CA LEU A 307 -38.00 -22.15 -7.70
C LEU A 307 -38.66 -21.22 -8.74
N GLU A 308 -37.85 -20.63 -9.62
CA GLU A 308 -38.34 -19.76 -10.68
C GLU A 308 -39.24 -20.51 -11.68
N VAL A 309 -38.79 -21.68 -12.15
CA VAL A 309 -39.56 -22.51 -13.09
C VAL A 309 -40.89 -22.96 -12.46
N ILE A 310 -40.87 -23.35 -11.19
CA ILE A 310 -42.08 -23.74 -10.46
C ILE A 310 -43.05 -22.55 -10.39
N ASN A 311 -42.59 -21.38 -9.95
CA ASN A 311 -43.44 -20.19 -9.82
C ASN A 311 -43.99 -19.70 -11.17
N GLY A 312 -43.18 -19.70 -12.23
CA GLY A 312 -43.61 -19.32 -13.58
C GLY A 312 -44.61 -20.30 -14.21
N SER A 313 -44.59 -21.57 -13.79
CA SER A 313 -45.56 -22.57 -14.23
C SER A 313 -46.95 -22.32 -13.64
N TYR A 314 -47.03 -21.82 -12.40
CA TYR A 314 -48.29 -21.48 -11.75
C TYR A 314 -48.93 -20.21 -12.32
N THR A 315 -48.13 -19.21 -12.69
CA THR A 315 -48.67 -17.95 -13.23
C THR A 315 -49.20 -18.08 -14.66
N MET A 316 -48.69 -19.02 -15.47
CA MET A 316 -49.21 -19.28 -16.82
C MET A 316 -50.46 -20.18 -16.84
N SER A 317 -50.80 -20.84 -15.73
CA SER A 317 -51.99 -21.69 -15.64
C SER A 317 -53.26 -20.95 -15.18
N ASP A 318 -53.14 -19.71 -14.74
CA ASP A 318 -54.23 -18.89 -14.19
C ASP A 318 -54.78 -17.83 -15.16
N ASP A 319 -54.24 -17.74 -16.39
CA ASP A 319 -54.73 -16.91 -17.51
C ASP A 319 -55.44 -17.76 -18.59
#